data_AF-F7RTI2-F1
#
_entry.id   AF-F7RTI2-F1
#
_cell.length_a   1.000
_cell.length_b   1.000
_cell.length_c   1.000
_cell.angle_alpha   90.00
_cell.angle_beta   90.00
_cell.angle_gamma   90.00
#
_symmetry.space_group_name_H-M   'P 1'
#
loop_
_entity.id
_entity.type
_entity.pdbx_description
1 polymer ?
#
loop_
_entity_poly.entity_id
_entity_poly.type
_entity_poly.pdbx_seq_one_letter_code
_entity_poly.pdbx_strand_id
1 'polypeptide(L)'
;MNIYYREAQLCGRKTGNGTKLPFLMNMLYSLGEKNRDLQPFSMEDIKSVLFNKHQSIGCSIEAPLPIVSWRSEAIWYDLFKGEESVYLPQCITFTNGAIDYVIVVIGDEYELRIWPDSNNREREKHHWFSHHAPVYSEQIDVFKQSFEALLKHIRKEDDYEAKHPKFGKKRTSSK
;
A
#
# COMPACT_ATOMS: atom_id res chain seq x y z
N MET A 1 -6.99 5.53 1.64
CA MET A 1 -6.66 6.55 0.62
C MET A 1 -6.37 5.83 -0.69
N ASN A 2 -6.57 6.45 -1.86
CA ASN A 2 -6.07 5.91 -3.13
C ASN A 2 -4.64 6.41 -3.38
N ILE A 3 -3.89 5.78 -4.28
CA ILE A 3 -2.69 6.35 -4.90
C ILE A 3 -2.90 6.33 -6.41
N TYR A 4 -2.35 7.31 -7.13
CA TYR A 4 -2.58 7.48 -8.56
C TYR A 4 -1.29 7.34 -9.36
N TYR A 5 -1.36 6.62 -10.47
CA TYR A 5 -0.27 6.41 -11.40
C TYR A 5 -0.69 6.89 -12.78
N ARG A 6 0.26 7.33 -13.59
CA ARG A 6 -0.02 7.71 -14.99
C ARG A 6 -0.17 6.51 -15.90
N GLU A 7 0.52 5.42 -15.55
CA GLU A 7 0.60 4.20 -16.34
C GLU A 7 0.46 3.00 -15.41
N ALA A 8 0.08 1.84 -15.96
CA ALA A 8 0.04 0.57 -15.23
C ALA A 8 1.46 -0.02 -15.07
N GLN A 9 2.39 0.77 -14.53
CA GLN A 9 3.78 0.41 -14.32
C GLN A 9 4.34 1.00 -13.02
N LEU A 10 5.20 0.25 -12.32
CA LEU A 10 5.93 0.74 -11.16
C LEU A 10 6.87 1.89 -11.55
N CYS A 11 6.98 2.89 -10.68
CA CYS A 11 7.73 4.10 -10.99
C CYS A 11 9.22 3.98 -10.63
N GLY A 12 9.58 3.08 -9.70
CA GLY A 12 10.95 2.87 -9.24
C GLY A 12 11.63 4.15 -8.78
N ARG A 13 12.72 4.53 -9.45
CA ARG A 13 13.56 5.72 -9.18
C ARG A 13 12.96 7.06 -9.64
N LYS A 14 11.67 7.07 -9.97
CA LYS A 14 10.93 8.28 -10.35
C LYS A 14 9.85 8.57 -9.32
N THR A 15 9.44 9.83 -9.23
CA THR A 15 8.18 10.21 -8.60
C THR A 15 7.00 9.73 -9.45
N GLY A 16 5.79 9.76 -8.93
CA GLY A 16 4.58 9.48 -9.71
C GLY A 16 4.38 10.43 -10.91
N ASN A 17 4.99 11.62 -10.87
CA ASN A 17 5.02 12.55 -12.00
C ASN A 17 6.01 12.17 -13.09
N GLY A 18 6.80 11.09 -12.91
CA GLY A 18 7.84 10.66 -13.85
C GLY A 18 9.17 11.39 -13.68
N THR A 19 9.28 12.33 -12.73
CA THR A 19 10.52 13.05 -12.44
C THR A 19 11.51 12.14 -11.72
N LYS A 20 12.80 12.19 -12.08
CA LYS A 20 13.85 11.46 -11.36
C LYS A 20 13.95 11.94 -9.91
N LEU A 21 14.26 11.02 -9.00
CA LEU A 21 14.59 11.38 -7.62
C LEU A 21 15.81 12.31 -7.57
N PRO A 22 15.88 13.22 -6.57
CA PRO A 22 17.10 13.99 -6.28
C PRO A 22 18.34 13.09 -6.19
N PHE A 23 19.51 13.62 -6.56
CA PHE A 23 20.75 12.85 -6.67
C PHE A 23 21.03 11.95 -5.45
N LEU A 24 20.95 12.53 -4.24
CA LEU A 24 21.19 11.78 -3.00
C LEU A 24 20.16 10.66 -2.80
N MET A 25 18.88 10.94 -3.01
CA MET A 25 17.82 9.93 -2.90
C MET A 25 17.99 8.82 -3.93
N ASN A 26 18.40 9.16 -5.16
CA ASN A 26 18.65 8.18 -6.21
C ASN A 26 19.85 7.26 -5.87
N MET A 27 20.87 7.80 -5.21
CA MET A 27 22.00 7.02 -4.70
C MET A 27 21.55 6.06 -3.59
N LEU A 28 20.80 6.57 -2.60
CA LEU A 28 20.25 5.76 -1.51
C LEU A 28 19.31 4.68 -2.02
N TYR A 29 18.45 4.99 -2.98
CA TYR A 29 17.60 4.00 -3.66
C TYR A 29 18.46 2.90 -4.28
N SER A 30 19.51 3.25 -5.02
CA SER A 30 20.39 2.28 -5.68
C SER A 30 21.10 1.36 -4.67
N LEU A 31 21.42 1.86 -3.49
CA LEU A 31 22.00 1.08 -2.40
C LEU A 31 20.95 0.14 -1.79
N GLY A 32 19.76 0.66 -1.47
CA GLY A 32 18.67 -0.14 -0.92
C GLY A 32 18.18 -1.22 -1.89
N GLU A 33 18.14 -0.95 -3.19
CA GLU A 33 17.80 -1.93 -4.23
C GLU A 33 18.81 -3.07 -4.27
N LYS A 34 20.11 -2.77 -4.25
CA LYS A 34 21.19 -3.77 -4.22
C LYS A 34 21.13 -4.66 -2.96
N ASN A 35 20.78 -4.07 -1.83
CA ASN A 35 20.67 -4.76 -0.56
C ASN A 35 19.30 -5.43 -0.34
N ARG A 36 18.35 -5.23 -1.27
CA ARG A 36 16.94 -5.66 -1.17
C ARG A 36 16.17 -5.02 0.01
N ASP A 37 16.65 -3.91 0.53
CA ASP A 37 16.03 -3.18 1.63
C ASP A 37 14.72 -2.49 1.20
N LEU A 38 14.56 -2.22 -0.10
CA LEU A 38 13.38 -1.55 -0.67
C LEU A 38 12.19 -2.50 -0.89
N GLN A 39 12.40 -3.81 -0.76
CA GLN A 39 11.36 -4.83 -0.84
C GLN A 39 11.39 -5.73 0.41
N PRO A 40 11.08 -5.17 1.60
CA PRO A 40 11.19 -5.90 2.86
C PRO A 40 10.05 -6.90 3.12
N PHE A 41 9.05 -6.95 2.24
CA PHE A 41 7.84 -7.75 2.41
C PHE A 41 7.76 -8.89 1.40
N SER A 42 7.15 -10.00 1.82
CA SER A 42 6.80 -11.07 0.89
C SER A 42 5.53 -10.72 0.12
N MET A 43 5.44 -11.13 -1.14
CA MET A 43 4.19 -10.99 -1.90
C MET A 43 3.05 -11.83 -1.31
N GLU A 44 3.37 -12.92 -0.61
CA GLU A 44 2.38 -13.75 0.09
C GLU A 44 1.71 -12.95 1.22
N ASP A 45 2.51 -12.28 2.06
CA ASP A 45 1.98 -11.43 3.14
C ASP A 45 1.14 -10.27 2.56
N ILE A 46 1.61 -9.62 1.49
CA ILE A 46 0.85 -8.55 0.82
C ILE A 46 -0.50 -9.08 0.31
N LYS A 47 -0.50 -10.23 -0.38
CA LYS A 47 -1.73 -10.86 -0.89
C LYS A 47 -2.68 -11.26 0.25
N SER A 48 -2.15 -11.71 1.40
CA SER A 48 -2.96 -12.06 2.56
C SER A 48 -3.76 -10.86 3.11
N VAL A 49 -3.20 -9.65 3.01
CA VAL A 49 -3.88 -8.41 3.39
C VAL A 49 -4.88 -8.00 2.31
N LEU A 50 -4.43 -7.91 1.05
CA LEU A 50 -5.26 -7.41 -0.05
C LEU A 50 -6.54 -8.23 -0.25
N PHE A 51 -6.47 -9.53 -0.03
CA PHE A 51 -7.59 -10.47 -0.21
C PHE A 51 -8.13 -11.01 1.12
N ASN A 52 -7.92 -10.25 2.21
CA ASN A 52 -8.49 -10.61 3.50
C ASN A 52 -10.03 -10.66 3.43
N LYS A 53 -10.61 -11.68 4.07
CA LYS A 53 -12.06 -11.96 4.01
C LYS A 53 -12.87 -11.21 5.07
N HIS A 54 -12.23 -10.73 6.13
CA HIS A 54 -12.90 -10.15 7.29
C HIS A 54 -13.13 -8.64 7.14
N GLN A 55 -12.20 -7.97 6.47
CA GLN A 55 -12.17 -6.52 6.33
C GLN A 55 -12.21 -6.14 4.85
N SER A 56 -13.18 -5.29 4.47
CA SER A 56 -13.42 -4.96 3.06
C SER A 56 -12.68 -3.70 2.60
N ILE A 57 -12.29 -2.81 3.52
CA ILE A 57 -11.79 -1.46 3.14
C ILE A 57 -10.62 -0.98 4.02
N GLY A 58 -10.54 -1.38 5.30
CA GLY A 58 -9.49 -0.90 6.19
C GLY A 58 -9.72 -1.26 7.66
N CYS A 59 -8.72 -0.95 8.51
CA CYS A 59 -8.77 -1.17 9.95
C CYS A 59 -7.85 -0.16 10.68
N SER A 60 -7.91 -0.19 12.01
CA SER A 60 -6.95 0.52 12.87
C SER A 60 -6.05 -0.47 13.61
N ILE A 61 -4.78 -0.16 13.74
CA ILE A 61 -3.77 -0.99 14.39
C ILE A 61 -2.97 -0.18 15.42
N GLU A 62 -2.39 -0.87 16.40
CA GLU A 62 -1.45 -0.29 17.36
C GLU A 62 -0.04 -0.26 16.75
N ALA A 63 0.24 0.79 15.96
CA ALA A 63 1.52 0.97 15.26
C ALA A 63 1.80 2.46 14.99
N PRO A 64 3.03 2.84 14.56
CA PRO A 64 3.34 4.22 14.21
C PRO A 64 2.45 4.82 13.13
N LEU A 65 1.95 3.99 12.20
CA LEU A 65 0.96 4.35 11.20
C LEU A 65 -0.35 3.60 11.49
N PRO A 66 -1.22 4.16 12.35
CA PRO A 66 -2.31 3.41 12.95
C PRO A 66 -3.51 3.20 12.03
N ILE A 67 -3.69 4.04 11.00
CA ILE A 67 -4.84 3.96 10.10
C ILE A 67 -4.42 3.21 8.84
N VAL A 68 -5.10 2.09 8.57
CA VAL A 68 -4.82 1.23 7.42
C VAL A 68 -6.03 1.15 6.52
N SER A 69 -5.81 1.26 5.21
CA SER A 69 -6.83 0.98 4.20
C SER A 69 -6.20 0.25 3.01
N TRP A 70 -6.96 -0.51 2.25
CA TRP A 70 -6.44 -1.17 1.06
C TRP A 70 -7.46 -1.24 -0.06
N ARG A 71 -6.93 -1.47 -1.26
CA ARG A 71 -7.66 -1.64 -2.51
C ARG A 71 -7.18 -2.93 -3.15
N SER A 72 -8.08 -3.90 -3.24
CA SER A 72 -7.83 -5.22 -3.84
C SER A 72 -7.97 -5.26 -5.36
N GLU A 73 -8.47 -4.19 -5.98
CA GLU A 73 -8.72 -4.12 -7.42
C GLU A 73 -8.07 -2.88 -8.05
N ALA A 74 -7.41 -3.08 -9.20
CA ALA A 74 -6.89 -1.98 -9.99
C ALA A 74 -7.92 -1.49 -11.01
N ILE A 75 -8.00 -0.17 -11.20
CA ILE A 75 -8.95 0.45 -12.13
C ILE A 75 -8.30 1.63 -12.88
N TRP A 76 -8.85 1.96 -14.04
CA TRP A 76 -8.63 3.25 -14.70
C TRP A 76 -9.68 4.25 -14.25
N TYR A 77 -9.29 5.51 -14.06
CA TYR A 77 -10.16 6.56 -13.51
C TYR A 77 -9.94 7.90 -14.21
N ASP A 78 -11.01 8.59 -14.57
CA ASP A 78 -10.93 9.94 -15.15
C ASP A 78 -10.77 10.97 -14.04
N LEU A 79 -9.52 11.29 -13.71
CA LEU A 79 -9.20 12.24 -12.64
C LEU A 79 -9.34 13.70 -13.05
N PHE A 80 -8.96 14.03 -14.29
CA PHE A 80 -9.04 15.39 -14.83
C PHE A 80 -9.86 15.38 -16.11
N LYS A 81 -10.83 16.29 -16.20
CA LYS A 81 -11.73 16.38 -17.35
C LYS A 81 -10.94 16.71 -18.62
N GLY A 82 -11.10 15.88 -19.64
CA GLY A 82 -10.46 16.07 -20.94
C GLY A 82 -8.99 15.64 -21.00
N GLU A 83 -8.52 14.90 -20.00
CA GLU A 83 -7.18 14.31 -19.98
C GLU A 83 -7.26 12.78 -19.99
N GLU A 84 -6.10 12.15 -20.18
CA GLU A 84 -5.98 10.69 -20.09
C GLU A 84 -6.36 10.18 -18.69
N SER A 85 -7.04 9.04 -18.67
CA SER A 85 -7.39 8.34 -17.43
C SER A 85 -6.11 7.99 -16.67
N VAL A 86 -6.19 8.05 -15.34
CA VAL A 86 -5.10 7.64 -14.44
C VAL A 86 -5.33 6.21 -13.97
N TYR A 87 -4.23 5.53 -13.66
CA TYR A 87 -4.26 4.18 -13.13
C TYR A 87 -4.29 4.20 -11.60
N LEU A 88 -5.26 3.50 -11.01
CA LEU A 88 -5.33 3.24 -9.57
C LEU A 88 -4.91 1.79 -9.35
N PRO A 89 -3.71 1.52 -8.82
CA PRO A 89 -3.22 0.17 -8.61
C PRO A 89 -3.90 -0.49 -7.40
N GLN A 90 -3.67 -1.79 -7.25
CA GLN A 90 -3.86 -2.45 -5.96
C GLN A 90 -2.89 -1.84 -4.95
N CYS A 91 -3.35 -1.58 -3.73
CA CYS A 91 -2.47 -1.00 -2.73
C CYS A 91 -2.92 -1.24 -1.30
N ILE A 92 -1.95 -1.15 -0.38
CA ILE A 92 -2.18 -1.07 1.08
C ILE A 92 -1.60 0.27 1.53
N THR A 93 -2.43 1.12 2.12
CA THR A 93 -2.07 2.45 2.59
C THR A 93 -2.10 2.49 4.11
N PHE A 94 -0.99 2.93 4.68
CA PHE A 94 -0.78 3.24 6.09
C PHE A 94 -0.68 4.75 6.26
N THR A 95 -1.35 5.31 7.25
CA THR A 95 -1.31 6.76 7.49
C THR A 95 -1.46 7.09 8.97
N ASN A 96 -0.89 8.24 9.34
CA ASN A 96 -1.13 8.91 10.61
C ASN A 96 -1.94 10.21 10.43
N GLY A 97 -2.53 10.42 9.23
CA GLY A 97 -3.29 11.63 8.88
C GLY A 97 -2.44 12.79 8.39
N ALA A 98 -1.11 12.69 8.45
CA ALA A 98 -0.21 13.68 7.85
C ALA A 98 0.34 13.17 6.51
N ILE A 99 0.93 11.98 6.50
CA ILE A 99 1.61 11.41 5.33
C ILE A 99 1.11 10.00 5.11
N ASP A 100 0.94 9.63 3.84
CA ASP A 100 0.58 8.29 3.44
C ASP A 100 1.81 7.48 3.04
N TYR A 101 1.87 6.27 3.55
CA TYR A 101 2.86 5.25 3.26
C TYR A 101 2.14 4.11 2.56
N VAL A 102 2.51 3.82 1.32
CA VAL A 102 1.75 2.95 0.44
C VAL A 102 2.62 1.80 -0.06
N ILE A 103 2.13 0.56 0.10
CA ILE A 103 2.59 -0.61 -0.64
C ILE A 103 1.75 -0.68 -1.90
N VAL A 104 2.37 -0.54 -3.06
CA VAL A 104 1.71 -0.54 -4.37
C VAL A 104 2.00 -1.85 -5.08
N VAL A 105 0.97 -2.51 -5.61
CA VAL A 105 1.09 -3.77 -6.35
C VAL A 105 0.60 -3.56 -7.78
N ILE A 106 1.45 -3.92 -8.74
CA ILE A 106 1.12 -3.91 -10.17
C ILE A 106 1.64 -5.22 -10.78
N GLY A 107 0.73 -6.08 -11.23
CA GLY A 107 1.08 -7.44 -11.65
C GLY A 107 1.58 -8.28 -10.48
N ASP A 108 2.73 -8.94 -10.67
CA ASP A 108 3.39 -9.76 -9.64
C ASP A 108 4.50 -9.02 -8.89
N GLU A 109 4.64 -7.72 -9.12
CA GLU A 109 5.63 -6.86 -8.49
C GLU A 109 4.99 -5.85 -7.54
N TYR A 110 5.78 -5.34 -6.61
CA TYR A 110 5.37 -4.27 -5.73
C TYR A 110 6.49 -3.26 -5.50
N GLU A 111 6.08 -2.03 -5.14
CA GLU A 111 6.98 -0.99 -4.68
C GLU A 111 6.40 -0.25 -3.46
N LEU A 112 7.29 0.36 -2.67
CA LEU A 112 6.90 1.22 -1.56
C LEU A 112 6.89 2.68 -2.03
N ARG A 113 5.90 3.44 -1.61
CA ARG A 113 5.79 4.88 -1.88
C ARG A 113 5.41 5.66 -0.64
N ILE A 114 5.91 6.89 -0.56
CA ILE A 114 5.47 7.90 0.38
C ILE A 114 4.74 8.98 -0.42
N TRP A 115 3.56 9.38 0.05
CA TRP A 115 2.79 10.46 -0.55
C TRP A 115 2.55 11.59 0.47
N PRO A 116 3.40 12.64 0.45
CA PRO A 116 3.32 13.73 1.42
C PRO A 116 2.07 14.61 1.24
N ASP A 117 1.60 14.77 0.00
CA ASP A 117 0.44 15.62 -0.32
C ASP A 117 -0.90 14.89 -0.28
N SER A 118 -0.93 13.63 0.17
CA SER A 118 -2.14 12.80 0.22
C SER A 118 -3.31 13.46 0.96
N ASN A 119 -3.01 14.22 2.01
CA ASN A 119 -3.97 14.92 2.85
C ASN A 119 -4.16 16.41 2.49
N ASN A 120 -3.46 16.91 1.47
CA ASN A 120 -3.63 18.30 1.05
C ASN A 120 -5.01 18.49 0.39
N ARG A 121 -5.84 19.38 0.95
CA ARG A 121 -7.18 19.68 0.42
C ARG A 121 -7.15 20.59 -0.81
N GLU A 122 -6.10 21.41 -0.92
CA GLU A 122 -5.90 22.39 -2.00
C GLU A 122 -4.87 21.86 -3.01
N ARG A 123 -4.90 20.56 -3.30
CA ARG A 123 -3.96 19.93 -4.24
C ARG A 123 -4.08 20.51 -5.64
N GLU A 124 -3.03 21.19 -6.05
CA GLU A 124 -2.71 21.36 -7.46
C GLU A 124 -2.44 20.02 -8.18
N LYS A 125 -2.54 20.03 -9.50
CA LYS A 125 -2.41 18.84 -10.36
C LYS A 125 -1.12 18.04 -10.10
N HIS A 126 0.01 18.71 -9.90
CA HIS A 126 1.29 18.03 -9.68
C HIS A 126 1.34 17.29 -8.34
N HIS A 127 0.57 17.70 -7.33
CA HIS A 127 0.50 17.01 -6.05
C HIS A 127 -0.21 15.65 -6.13
N TRP A 128 -1.03 15.40 -7.17
CA TRP A 128 -1.73 14.11 -7.33
C TRP A 128 -0.79 12.92 -7.58
N PHE A 129 0.42 13.21 -8.07
CA PHE A 129 1.44 12.20 -8.37
C PHE A 129 2.81 12.57 -7.75
N SER A 130 2.81 13.35 -6.67
CA SER A 130 4.05 13.75 -5.97
C SER A 130 4.69 12.61 -5.16
N HIS A 131 4.03 11.45 -5.09
CA HIS A 131 4.55 10.29 -4.38
C HIS A 131 5.91 9.84 -4.93
N HIS A 132 6.73 9.29 -4.05
CA HIS A 132 8.09 8.87 -4.36
C HIS A 132 8.50 7.67 -3.49
N ALA A 133 9.57 6.98 -3.87
CA ALA A 133 10.10 5.87 -3.09
C ALA A 133 10.60 6.33 -1.70
N PRO A 134 10.39 5.54 -0.62
CA PRO A 134 11.13 5.72 0.62
C PRO A 134 12.59 5.29 0.39
N VAL A 135 13.53 6.14 0.80
CA VAL A 135 14.97 5.86 0.61
C VAL A 135 15.77 5.94 1.90
N TYR A 136 15.13 6.38 2.99
CA TYR A 136 15.73 6.45 4.31
C TYR A 136 15.32 5.23 5.13
N SER A 137 16.26 4.69 5.91
CA SER A 137 16.03 3.49 6.75
C SER A 137 14.87 3.68 7.71
N GLU A 138 14.74 4.87 8.31
CA GLU A 138 13.70 5.18 9.29
C GLU A 138 12.30 5.07 8.67
N GLN A 139 12.16 5.49 7.41
CA GLN A 139 10.90 5.38 6.67
C GLN A 139 10.55 3.91 6.40
N ILE A 140 11.54 3.10 6.02
CA ILE A 140 11.37 1.68 5.75
C ILE A 140 11.06 0.92 7.04
N ASP A 141 11.68 1.28 8.16
CA ASP A 141 11.45 0.64 9.45
C ASP A 141 10.06 0.96 9.99
N VAL A 142 9.56 2.18 9.79
CA VAL A 142 8.16 2.54 10.10
C VAL A 142 7.18 1.69 9.28
N PHE A 143 7.45 1.47 7.99
CA PHE A 143 6.68 0.55 7.15
C PHE A 143 6.68 -0.87 7.71
N LYS A 144 7.86 -1.41 8.05
CA LYS A 144 8.02 -2.77 8.57
C LYS A 144 7.22 -2.99 9.85
N GLN A 145 7.38 -2.09 10.82
CA GLN A 145 6.67 -2.17 12.10
C GLN A 145 5.16 -2.13 11.90
N SER A 146 4.67 -1.24 11.03
CA SER A 146 3.24 -1.08 10.77
C SER A 146 2.66 -2.27 10.01
N PHE A 147 3.38 -2.82 9.03
CA PHE A 147 2.95 -4.00 8.29
C PHE A 147 2.95 -5.25 9.16
N GLU A 148 3.95 -5.44 10.02
CA GLU A 148 3.98 -6.56 10.97
C GLU A 148 2.80 -6.51 11.96
N ALA A 149 2.48 -5.31 12.48
CA ALA A 149 1.32 -5.11 13.34
C ALA A 149 0.00 -5.43 12.60
N LEU A 150 -0.12 -5.06 11.32
CA LEU A 150 -1.27 -5.42 10.49
C LEU A 150 -1.40 -6.93 10.29
N LEU A 151 -0.32 -7.63 9.98
CA LEU A 151 -0.34 -9.08 9.82
C LEU A 151 -0.76 -9.78 11.11
N LYS A 152 -0.26 -9.32 12.27
CA LYS A 152 -0.69 -9.82 13.59
C LYS A 152 -2.17 -9.58 13.84
N HIS A 153 -2.66 -8.39 13.47
CA HIS A 153 -4.08 -8.04 13.58
C HIS A 153 -4.96 -8.97 12.75
N ILE A 154 -4.64 -9.15 11.46
CA ILE A 154 -5.39 -10.00 10.55
C ILE A 154 -5.39 -11.46 11.02
N ARG A 155 -4.21 -12.02 11.38
CA ARG A 155 -4.14 -13.41 11.88
C ARG A 155 -5.00 -13.64 13.12
N LYS A 156 -5.09 -12.64 14.00
CA LYS A 156 -5.96 -12.69 15.18
C LYS A 156 -7.45 -12.73 14.80
N GLU A 157 -7.85 -12.00 13.77
CA GLU A 157 -9.22 -12.04 13.24
C GLU A 157 -9.53 -13.40 12.59
N ASP A 158 -8.61 -13.92 11.78
CA ASP A 158 -8.70 -15.25 11.16
C ASP A 158 -8.87 -16.36 12.23
N ASP A 159 -8.01 -16.34 13.27
CA ASP A 159 -8.08 -17.28 14.40
C ASP A 159 -9.39 -17.17 15.18
N TYR A 160 -9.90 -15.95 15.34
CA TYR A 160 -11.16 -15.71 16.02
C TYR A 160 -12.34 -16.28 15.21
N GLU A 161 -12.40 -16.04 13.90
CA GLU A 161 -13.46 -16.61 13.05
C GLU A 161 -13.37 -18.14 12.98
N ALA A 162 -12.17 -18.72 12.95
CA ALA A 162 -12.00 -20.18 12.99
C ALA A 162 -12.57 -20.80 14.28
N LYS A 163 -12.44 -20.10 15.42
CA LYS A 163 -13.01 -20.51 16.72
C LYS A 163 -14.50 -20.17 16.84
N HIS A 164 -14.96 -19.13 16.16
CA HIS A 164 -16.32 -18.60 16.23
C HIS A 164 -16.90 -18.36 14.82
N PRO A 165 -17.15 -19.43 14.04
CA PRO A 165 -17.59 -19.28 12.65
C PRO A 165 -18.95 -18.59 12.60
N LYS A 166 -19.01 -17.43 11.94
CA LYS A 166 -20.23 -16.59 11.80
C LYS A 166 -21.37 -17.31 11.06
N PHE A 167 -21.03 -18.36 10.30
CA PHE A 167 -21.99 -19.27 9.68
C PHE A 167 -21.71 -20.68 10.17
N GLY A 168 -22.69 -21.27 10.88
CA GLY A 168 -22.54 -22.55 11.56
C GLY A 168 -22.02 -23.66 10.65
N LYS A 169 -21.22 -24.56 11.22
CA LYS A 169 -20.82 -25.83 10.61
C LYS A 169 -22.01 -26.40 9.85
N LYS A 170 -21.91 -26.49 8.51
CA LYS A 170 -22.85 -27.31 7.73
C LYS A 170 -22.91 -28.66 8.43
N ARG A 171 -24.10 -29.00 8.96
CA ARG A 171 -24.38 -30.32 9.48
C ARG A 171 -23.92 -31.31 8.42
N THR A 172 -22.92 -32.12 8.75
CA THR A 172 -22.61 -33.33 8.01
C THR A 172 -23.89 -34.15 7.99
N SER A 173 -24.60 -34.14 6.86
CA SER A 173 -25.68 -35.07 6.61
C SER A 173 -25.04 -36.43 6.35
N SER A 174 -24.91 -37.22 7.41
CA SER A 174 -24.73 -38.66 7.27
C SER A 174 -26.01 -39.23 6.66
N LYS A 175 -25.93 -39.71 5.43
CA LYS A 175 -26.70 -40.85 4.92
C LYS A 175 -25.83 -41.60 3.91
#